data_AF-A0A950WE38-F1
#
_entry.id   AF-A0A950WE38-F1
#
_cell.length_a   1.000
_cell.length_b   1.000
_cell.length_c   1.000
_cell.angle_alpha   90.00
_cell.angle_beta   90.00
_cell.angle_gamma   90.00
#
_symmetry.space_group_name_H-M   'P 1'
#
loop_
_entity.id
_entity.type
_entity.pdbx_description
1 polymer ?
#
loop_
_entity_poly.entity_id
_entity_poly.type
_entity_poly.pdbx_seq_one_letter_code
_entity_poly.pdbx_strand_id
1 'polypeptide(L)'
;MPVRPIDIRGQGWPKRRAGEQRVWAVYPVVDGKSFPVCEQAGFAPFGFGYRRCPGEQFTIKVFEDFLRKVWADSIEFGKLEIPDPERVPIGPGQVVTDDLGFSRSG
;
A
#
# COMPACT_ATOMS: atom_id res chain seq x y z
N MET A 1 -24.32 -8.21 -0.06
CA MET A 1 -24.19 -9.03 -1.28
C MET A 1 -23.14 -10.10 -1.00
N PRO A 2 -23.36 -11.38 -1.32
CA PRO A 2 -22.40 -12.43 -1.01
C PRO A 2 -21.15 -12.30 -1.91
N VAL A 3 -19.99 -12.07 -1.28
CA VAL A 3 -18.68 -12.20 -1.93
C VAL A 3 -18.51 -13.64 -2.38
N ARG A 4 -18.50 -13.88 -3.71
CA ARG A 4 -18.17 -15.20 -4.24
C ARG A 4 -16.65 -15.41 -4.07
N PRO A 5 -16.20 -16.57 -3.56
CA PRO A 5 -14.79 -16.91 -3.57
C PRO A 5 -14.28 -16.89 -5.02
N ILE A 6 -13.10 -16.31 -5.23
CA ILE A 6 -12.39 -16.43 -6.51
C ILE A 6 -12.09 -17.93 -6.72
N ASP A 7 -12.69 -18.52 -7.75
CA ASP A 7 -12.47 -19.92 -8.10
C ASP A 7 -11.14 -20.06 -8.87
N ILE A 8 -10.11 -20.43 -8.12
CA ILE A 8 -8.76 -20.69 -8.65
C ILE A 8 -8.60 -22.12 -9.21
N ARG A 9 -9.65 -22.96 -9.18
CA ARG A 9 -9.56 -24.38 -9.54
C ARG A 9 -9.62 -24.65 -11.05
N GLY A 10 -9.94 -23.65 -11.87
CA GLY A 10 -10.10 -23.81 -13.32
C GLY A 10 -8.85 -23.59 -14.18
N GLN A 11 -7.76 -23.06 -13.62
CA GLN A 11 -6.50 -22.89 -14.35
C GLN A 11 -5.53 -23.98 -13.90
N GLY A 12 -5.34 -25.01 -14.74
CA GLY A 12 -4.51 -26.17 -14.42
C GLY A 12 -3.14 -25.76 -13.88
N TRP A 13 -2.75 -26.33 -12.74
CA TRP A 13 -1.47 -26.03 -12.08
C TRP A 13 -0.30 -26.58 -12.93
N PRO A 14 0.55 -25.74 -13.55
CA PRO A 14 1.72 -26.25 -14.24
C PRO A 14 2.69 -26.82 -13.20
N LYS A 15 3.20 -28.05 -13.44
CA LYS A 15 4.16 -28.70 -12.54
C LYS A 15 5.38 -27.79 -12.34
N ARG A 16 5.72 -27.50 -11.07
CA ARG A 16 6.89 -26.70 -10.69
C ARG A 16 8.19 -27.47 -10.97
N ARG A 17 9.22 -26.81 -11.49
CA ARG A 17 10.62 -27.27 -11.37
C ARG A 17 11.20 -26.76 -10.05
N ALA A 18 11.98 -27.59 -9.36
CA ALA A 18 12.67 -27.18 -8.13
C ALA A 18 13.63 -26.02 -8.44
N GLY A 19 13.55 -24.94 -7.67
CA GLY A 19 14.39 -23.74 -7.84
C GLY A 19 13.81 -22.61 -8.71
N GLU A 20 12.61 -22.77 -9.29
CA GLU A 20 11.98 -21.71 -10.10
C GLU A 20 10.97 -20.90 -9.26
N GLN A 21 11.35 -19.68 -8.87
CA GLN A 21 10.45 -18.76 -8.15
C GLN A 21 9.65 -17.92 -9.15
N ARG A 22 8.44 -18.36 -9.50
CA ARG A 22 7.51 -17.58 -10.33
C ARG A 22 6.62 -16.71 -9.45
N VAL A 23 6.62 -15.41 -9.73
CA VAL A 23 5.79 -14.41 -9.07
C VAL A 23 4.54 -14.22 -9.94
N TRP A 24 3.47 -14.98 -9.68
CA TRP A 24 2.17 -14.86 -10.36
C TRP A 24 1.32 -13.70 -9.85
N ALA A 25 1.29 -12.56 -10.54
CA ALA A 25 0.48 -11.42 -10.12
C ALA A 25 -1.02 -11.79 -10.12
N VAL A 26 -1.72 -11.56 -9.00
CA VAL A 26 -3.15 -11.88 -8.87
C VAL A 26 -3.94 -10.58 -8.96
N TYR A 27 -4.51 -10.25 -10.12
CA TYR A 27 -5.30 -9.01 -10.24
C TYR A 27 -6.62 -9.11 -9.45
N PRO A 28 -6.95 -8.15 -8.57
CA PRO A 28 -8.30 -8.06 -8.03
C PRO A 28 -9.24 -7.70 -9.17
N VAL A 29 -10.30 -8.50 -9.31
CA VAL A 29 -11.39 -8.25 -10.24
C VAL A 29 -12.58 -7.76 -9.43
N VAL A 30 -12.99 -6.51 -9.65
CA VAL A 30 -14.20 -5.92 -9.04
C VAL A 30 -15.17 -5.61 -10.18
N ASP A 31 -16.39 -6.13 -10.10
CA ASP A 31 -17.42 -5.99 -11.14
C ASP A 31 -16.95 -6.33 -12.57
N GLY A 32 -16.14 -7.39 -12.69
CA GLY A 32 -15.61 -7.85 -13.97
C GLY A 32 -14.43 -7.02 -14.53
N LYS A 33 -14.03 -5.95 -13.83
CA LYS A 33 -12.87 -5.12 -14.20
C LYS A 33 -11.64 -5.50 -13.38
N SER A 34 -10.53 -5.78 -14.07
CA SER A 34 -9.22 -5.92 -13.43
C SER A 34 -8.68 -4.55 -13.04
N PHE A 35 -8.15 -4.46 -11.82
CA PHE A 35 -7.45 -3.26 -11.35
C PHE A 35 -5.94 -3.50 -11.39
N PRO A 36 -5.15 -2.49 -11.79
CA PRO A 36 -3.70 -2.60 -11.74
C PRO A 36 -3.27 -2.84 -10.29
N VAL A 37 -2.38 -3.81 -10.11
CA VAL A 37 -1.72 -4.08 -8.83
C VAL A 37 -0.28 -3.66 -8.97
N CYS A 38 0.27 -3.04 -7.94
CA CYS A 38 1.69 -2.76 -7.83
C CYS A 38 2.46 -4.04 -7.45
N GLU A 39 2.29 -5.12 -8.22
CA GLU A 39 2.99 -6.39 -8.03
C GLU A 39 4.11 -6.50 -9.06
N GLN A 40 5.29 -6.03 -8.69
CA GLN A 40 6.53 -6.33 -9.41
C GLN A 40 7.45 -7.12 -8.49
N ALA A 41 8.18 -8.09 -9.04
CA ALA A 41 9.19 -8.82 -8.26
C ALA A 41 10.17 -7.82 -7.63
N GLY A 42 10.29 -7.84 -6.29
CA GLY A 42 11.09 -6.90 -5.50
C GLY A 42 10.33 -5.70 -4.93
N PHE A 43 9.07 -5.47 -5.32
CA PHE A 43 8.21 -4.41 -4.78
C PHE A 43 6.80 -4.94 -4.52
N ALA A 44 6.54 -5.34 -3.28
CA ALA A 44 5.25 -5.89 -2.82
C ALA A 44 4.87 -5.31 -1.44
N PRO A 45 4.63 -3.98 -1.34
CA PRO A 45 4.36 -3.33 -0.06
C PRO A 45 3.09 -3.85 0.63
N PHE A 46 2.15 -4.39 -0.14
CA PHE A 46 0.91 -4.98 0.36
C PHE A 46 0.96 -6.51 0.41
N GLY A 47 2.15 -7.11 0.28
CA GLY A 47 2.29 -8.56 0.12
C GLY A 47 1.85 -9.02 -1.27
N PHE A 48 1.64 -10.33 -1.42
CA PHE A 48 1.46 -10.96 -2.73
C PHE A 48 0.49 -12.15 -2.71
N GLY A 49 -0.20 -12.37 -3.83
CA GLY A 49 -1.03 -13.55 -4.05
C GLY A 49 -2.25 -13.62 -3.13
N TYR A 50 -2.66 -14.83 -2.74
CA TYR A 50 -3.87 -15.06 -1.93
C TYR A 50 -3.89 -14.34 -0.57
N ARG A 51 -2.71 -14.08 0.02
CA ARG A 51 -2.56 -13.42 1.32
C ARG A 51 -2.18 -11.94 1.21
N ARG A 52 -2.31 -11.35 0.03
CA ARG A 52 -2.15 -9.91 -0.16
C ARG A 52 -3.11 -9.14 0.75
N CYS A 53 -2.68 -7.95 1.17
CA CYS A 53 -3.45 -7.07 2.02
C CYS A 53 -4.84 -6.83 1.42
N PRO A 54 -5.92 -7.26 2.08
CA PRO A 54 -7.28 -7.00 1.60
C PRO A 54 -7.61 -5.49 1.61
N GLY A 55 -6.85 -4.69 2.37
CA GLY A 55 -6.97 -3.24 2.46
C GLY A 55 -6.13 -2.45 1.46
N GLU A 56 -5.44 -3.08 0.50
CA GLU A 56 -4.57 -2.38 -0.47
C GLU A 56 -5.32 -1.26 -1.21
N GLN A 57 -6.44 -1.58 -1.85
CA GLN A 57 -7.19 -0.60 -2.67
C GLN A 57 -7.77 0.52 -1.80
N PHE A 58 -8.22 0.19 -0.59
CA PHE A 58 -8.67 1.20 0.38
C PHE A 58 -7.53 2.14 0.78
N THR A 59 -6.37 1.57 1.11
CA THR A 59 -5.17 2.35 1.51
C THR A 59 -4.73 3.27 0.37
N ILE A 60 -4.65 2.75 -0.86
CA ILE A 60 -4.34 3.55 -2.06
C ILE A 60 -5.30 4.73 -2.17
N LYS A 61 -6.61 4.51 -2.02
CA LYS A 61 -7.62 5.59 -2.10
C LYS A 61 -7.47 6.62 -1.01
N VAL A 62 -7.21 6.21 0.23
CA VAL A 62 -6.95 7.14 1.34
C VAL A 62 -5.76 8.03 1.03
N PHE A 63 -4.66 7.46 0.52
CA PHE A 63 -3.49 8.26 0.17
C PHE A 63 -3.71 9.14 -1.07
N GLU A 64 -4.45 8.67 -2.08
CA GLU A 64 -4.86 9.52 -3.21
C GLU A 64 -5.64 10.74 -2.72
N ASP A 65 -6.64 10.54 -1.86
CA ASP A 65 -7.48 11.62 -1.33
C ASP A 65 -6.68 12.55 -0.42
N PHE A 66 -5.80 12.01 0.41
CA PHE A 66 -4.88 12.79 1.25
C PHE A 66 -3.99 13.69 0.40
N LEU A 67 -3.32 13.15 -0.63
CA LEU A 67 -2.45 13.93 -1.50
C LEU A 67 -3.21 15.00 -2.28
N ARG A 68 -4.42 14.68 -2.76
CA ARG A 68 -5.31 15.67 -3.39
C ARG A 68 -5.67 16.80 -2.44
N LYS A 69 -5.96 16.48 -1.17
CA LYS A 69 -6.30 17.47 -0.15
C LYS A 69 -5.12 18.35 0.22
N VAL A 70 -3.94 17.76 0.44
CA VAL A 70 -2.68 18.48 0.67
C VAL A 70 -2.41 19.47 -0.45
N TRP A 71 -2.58 19.05 -1.71
CA TRP A 71 -2.40 19.92 -2.86
C TRP A 71 -3.46 21.02 -2.95
N ALA A 72 -4.75 20.66 -2.85
CA ALA A 72 -5.86 21.60 -3.02
C ALA A 72 -5.89 22.69 -1.95
N ASP A 73 -5.47 22.35 -0.73
CA ASP A 73 -5.39 23.28 0.38
C ASP A 73 -4.02 23.95 0.48
N SER A 74 -3.04 23.67 -0.39
CA SER A 74 -1.66 24.15 -0.25
C SER A 74 -1.10 23.89 1.15
N ILE A 75 -1.16 22.63 1.62
CA ILE A 75 -0.59 22.24 2.91
C ILE A 75 0.92 22.04 2.75
N GLU A 76 1.69 22.84 3.48
CA GLU A 76 3.13 22.72 3.59
C GLU A 76 3.51 21.94 4.84
N PHE A 77 4.52 21.08 4.72
CA PHE A 77 5.11 20.34 5.83
C PHE A 77 6.47 20.95 6.15
N GLY A 78 6.71 21.23 7.43
CA GLY A 78 7.91 21.93 7.88
C GLY A 78 8.45 21.34 9.18
N LYS A 79 9.74 21.54 9.40
CA LYS A 79 10.37 21.22 10.67
C LYS A 79 9.97 22.24 11.74
N LEU A 80 9.65 21.76 12.94
CA LEU A 80 9.31 22.58 14.09
C LEU A 80 10.56 22.77 14.96
N GLU A 81 10.83 24.01 15.34
CA GLU A 81 11.90 24.36 16.29
C GLU A 81 11.36 24.23 17.72
N ILE A 82 11.23 22.99 18.21
CA ILE A 82 10.78 22.70 19.57
C ILE A 82 11.94 22.19 20.45
N PRO A 83 12.01 22.58 21.74
CA PRO A 83 13.19 22.30 22.57
C PRO A 83 13.49 20.82 22.85
N ASP A 84 12.46 19.96 22.91
CA ASP A 84 12.59 18.54 23.25
C ASP A 84 11.52 17.72 22.50
N PRO A 85 11.72 17.43 21.19
CA PRO A 85 10.77 16.65 20.40
C PRO A 85 10.72 15.20 20.86
N GLU A 86 9.51 14.63 20.96
CA GLU A 86 9.34 13.23 21.35
C GLU A 86 9.95 12.29 20.31
N ARG A 87 10.39 11.10 20.76
CA ARG A 87 10.96 10.07 19.89
C ARG A 87 9.92 9.01 19.57
N VAL A 88 9.53 8.93 18.30
CA VAL A 88 8.46 8.04 17.83
C VAL A 88 9.04 6.84 17.09
N PRO A 89 8.77 5.60 17.53
CA PRO A 89 9.16 4.40 16.80
C PRO A 89 8.25 4.22 15.57
N ILE A 90 8.85 4.17 14.38
CA ILE A 90 8.12 4.02 13.10
C ILE A 90 8.38 2.67 12.43
N GLY A 91 9.29 1.87 12.97
CA GLY A 91 9.61 0.55 12.45
C GLY A 91 10.70 -0.15 13.25
N PRO A 92 11.01 -1.42 12.92
CA PRO A 92 12.08 -2.16 13.58
C PRO A 92 13.42 -1.42 13.49
N GLY A 93 13.96 -0.99 14.64
CA GLY A 93 15.21 -0.23 14.71
C GLY A 93 15.14 1.19 14.16
N GLN A 94 13.96 1.70 13.80
CA GLN A 94 13.76 3.04 13.25
C GLN A 94 12.95 3.92 14.19
N VAL A 95 13.55 5.05 14.56
CA VAL A 95 12.97 6.06 15.44
C VAL A 95 13.16 7.42 14.78
N VAL A 96 12.10 8.23 14.74
CA VAL A 96 12.12 9.62 14.27
C VAL A 96 11.81 10.57 15.42
N THR A 97 12.15 11.84 15.24
CA THR A 97 11.73 12.93 16.13
C THR A 97 10.35 13.43 15.71
N ASP A 98 9.50 13.75 16.68
CA ASP A 98 8.20 14.40 16.47
C ASP A 98 8.38 15.91 16.34
N ASP A 99 9.13 16.32 15.31
CA ASP A 99 9.44 17.71 15.01
C ASP A 99 8.95 18.12 13.62
N LEU A 100 7.88 17.49 13.12
CA LEU A 100 7.25 17.81 11.84
C LEU A 100 5.85 18.36 12.07
N GLY A 101 5.61 19.57 11.56
CA GLY A 101 4.30 20.22 11.56
C GLY A 101 3.79 20.45 10.15
N PHE A 102 2.54 20.91 10.06
CA PHE A 102 1.93 21.32 8.80
C PHE A 102 1.14 22.61 8.96
N SER A 103 1.14 23.43 7.92
CA SER A 103 0.40 24.69 7.86
C SER A 103 -0.21 24.87 6.47
N ARG A 104 -1.24 25.71 6.39
CA ARG A 104 -1.79 26.15 5.11
C ARG A 104 -0.97 27.31 4.57
N SER A 105 -0.47 27.24 3.34
CA SER A 105 0.09 28.41 2.66
C SER A 105 -1.01 29.45 2.48
N GLY A 106 -0.77 30.67 2.97
CA GLY A 106 -1.72 31.79 2.88
C GLY A 106 -1.94 32.28 1.46
#